data_AF-A0A535YRC4-F1
#
_entry.id   AF-A0A535YRC4-F1
#
_cell.length_a   1.000
_cell.length_b   1.000
_cell.length_c   1.000
_cell.angle_alpha   90.00
_cell.angle_beta   90.00
_cell.angle_gamma   90.00
#
_symmetry.space_group_name_H-M   'P 1'
#
loop_
_entity.id
_entity.type
_entity.pdbx_description
1 polymer ?
#
loop_
_entity_poly.entity_id
_entity_poly.type
_entity_poly.pdbx_seq_one_letter_code
_entity_poly.pdbx_strand_id
1 'polypeptide(L)'
;MAKLLEVSTDHFVTTIRLNRPPVNALVPELQEELLETLNQLKDHDPTRVVVLTSAIDRYFMAGADIKAMGGDGGFDRENPATLERVAQMSRRSQAAFTEIEHFPKPLIAAINGHALGGGCELALACDYRLMVDDGRSTIGQTETSLGLIPGAGGTQRLPRLVGRARAMEMI
;
A
#
# COMPACT_ATOMS: atom_id res chain seq x y z
N MET A 1 2.42 -6.51 -20.69
CA MET A 1 2.80 -5.40 -19.79
C MET A 1 4.03 -5.81 -19.00
N ALA A 2 4.85 -4.86 -18.54
CA ALA A 2 5.96 -5.17 -17.64
C ALA A 2 5.41 -5.62 -16.28
N LYS A 3 6.01 -6.65 -15.70
CA LYS A 3 5.62 -7.17 -14.39
C LYS A 3 6.00 -6.16 -13.30
N LEU A 4 5.06 -5.76 -12.44
CA LEU A 4 5.29 -4.77 -11.39
C LEU A 4 5.80 -5.41 -10.09
N LEU A 5 5.76 -6.75 -10.01
CA LEU A 5 6.24 -7.51 -8.87
C LEU A 5 7.37 -8.48 -9.24
N GLU A 6 8.43 -8.48 -8.44
CA GLU A 6 9.42 -9.56 -8.44
C GLU A 6 9.11 -10.53 -7.31
N VAL A 7 8.99 -11.81 -7.63
CA VAL A 7 8.60 -12.84 -6.65
C VAL A 7 9.68 -13.92 -6.61
N SER A 8 10.19 -14.20 -5.43
CA SER A 8 11.17 -15.25 -5.19
C SER A 8 10.81 -16.03 -3.94
N THR A 9 10.94 -17.35 -3.97
CA THR A 9 10.75 -18.21 -2.80
C THR A 9 12.07 -18.84 -2.42
N ASP A 10 12.44 -18.69 -1.15
CA ASP A 10 13.56 -19.39 -0.54
C ASP A 10 13.05 -20.16 0.68
N HIS A 11 13.24 -21.48 0.68
CA HIS A 11 12.65 -22.40 1.64
C HIS A 11 11.13 -22.18 1.81
N PHE A 12 10.72 -21.64 2.97
CA PHE A 12 9.31 -21.42 3.30
C PHE A 12 8.87 -19.95 3.20
N VAL A 13 9.76 -19.06 2.74
CA VAL A 13 9.53 -17.62 2.70
C VAL A 13 9.44 -17.16 1.25
N THR A 14 8.29 -16.62 0.87
CA THR A 14 8.13 -15.95 -0.42
C THR A 14 8.29 -14.45 -0.24
N THR A 15 9.25 -13.87 -0.94
CA THR A 15 9.46 -12.42 -0.97
C THR A 15 8.81 -11.84 -2.22
N ILE A 16 7.90 -10.90 -2.03
CA ILE A 16 7.30 -10.05 -3.07
C ILE A 16 7.99 -8.69 -3.00
N ARG A 17 8.64 -8.27 -4.09
CA ARG A 17 9.24 -6.94 -4.23
C ARG A 17 8.40 -6.10 -5.17
N LEU A 18 7.89 -4.97 -4.65
CA LEU A 18 7.26 -3.92 -5.43
C LEU A 18 8.32 -3.25 -6.31
N ASN A 19 8.15 -3.32 -7.64
CA ASN A 19 9.09 -2.78 -8.63
C ASN A 19 8.36 -1.98 -9.74
N ARG A 20 7.84 -0.80 -9.37
CA ARG A 20 7.27 0.19 -10.29
C ARG A 20 8.13 1.46 -10.28
N PRO A 21 9.23 1.52 -11.05
CA PRO A 21 10.08 2.71 -11.09
C PRO A 21 9.34 3.94 -11.65
N PRO A 22 9.77 5.18 -11.29
CA PRO A 22 10.91 5.50 -10.44
C PRO A 22 10.61 5.41 -8.94
N VAL A 23 9.33 5.44 -8.56
CA VAL A 23 8.85 5.24 -7.18
C VAL A 23 7.57 4.41 -7.23
N ASN A 24 7.43 3.49 -6.27
CA ASN A 24 6.23 2.68 -6.16
C ASN A 24 5.04 3.57 -5.79
N ALA A 25 4.24 3.94 -6.78
CA ALA A 25 2.95 4.58 -6.57
C ALA A 25 1.85 3.52 -6.51
N LEU A 26 0.87 3.74 -5.64
CA LEU A 26 -0.32 2.92 -5.55
C LEU A 26 -1.21 3.22 -6.76
N VAL A 27 -1.21 2.28 -7.70
CA VAL A 27 -2.04 2.31 -8.92
C VAL A 27 -2.92 1.06 -8.99
N PRO A 28 -4.03 1.11 -9.74
CA PRO A 28 -4.90 -0.03 -9.97
C PRO A 28 -4.15 -1.33 -10.32
N GLU A 29 -3.25 -1.26 -11.30
CA GLU A 29 -2.57 -2.42 -11.87
C GLU A 29 -1.66 -3.12 -10.85
N LEU A 30 -0.98 -2.34 -10.00
CA LEU A 30 -0.15 -2.87 -8.92
C LEU A 30 -0.99 -3.59 -7.85
N GLN A 31 -2.18 -3.07 -7.55
CA GLN A 31 -3.10 -3.69 -6.59
C GLN A 31 -3.64 -5.02 -7.14
N GLU A 32 -4.04 -5.05 -8.41
CA GLU A 32 -4.49 -6.27 -9.09
C GLU A 32 -3.38 -7.33 -9.08
N GLU A 33 -2.18 -6.98 -9.53
CA GLU A 33 -1.05 -7.92 -9.60
C GLU A 33 -0.67 -8.47 -8.20
N LEU A 34 -0.75 -7.63 -7.17
CA LEU A 34 -0.49 -8.04 -5.78
C LEU A 34 -1.56 -9.01 -5.27
N LEU A 35 -2.84 -8.73 -5.51
CA LEU A 35 -3.93 -9.62 -5.12
C LEU A 35 -3.86 -10.95 -5.85
N GLU A 36 -3.59 -10.95 -7.15
CA GLU A 36 -3.42 -12.17 -7.94
C GLU A 36 -2.25 -13.01 -7.41
N THR A 37 -1.13 -12.36 -7.12
CA THR A 37 0.05 -13.02 -6.54
C THR A 37 -0.27 -13.62 -5.17
N LEU A 38 -0.89 -12.86 -4.27
CA LEU A 38 -1.30 -13.37 -2.96
C LEU A 38 -2.30 -14.51 -3.09
N ASN A 39 -3.25 -14.42 -4.02
CA ASN A 39 -4.23 -15.48 -4.26
C ASN A 39 -3.58 -16.79 -4.69
N GLN A 40 -2.56 -16.74 -5.56
CA GLN A 40 -1.76 -17.91 -5.92
C GLN A 40 -0.99 -18.48 -4.72
N LEU A 41 -0.52 -17.62 -3.82
CA LEU A 41 0.23 -18.02 -2.63
C LEU A 41 -0.65 -18.60 -1.51
N LYS A 42 -1.98 -18.44 -1.56
CA LYS A 42 -2.92 -19.02 -0.56
C LYS A 42 -2.73 -20.54 -0.47
N ASP A 43 -2.72 -21.22 -1.62
CA ASP A 43 -2.65 -22.68 -1.70
C ASP A 43 -1.26 -23.19 -2.10
N HIS A 44 -0.26 -22.32 -2.18
CA HIS A 44 1.11 -22.72 -2.51
C HIS A 44 1.81 -23.34 -1.30
N ASP A 45 1.89 -24.67 -1.25
CA ASP A 45 2.43 -25.47 -0.13
C ASP A 45 3.83 -25.05 0.34
N PRO A 46 4.80 -24.70 -0.55
CA PRO A 46 6.11 -24.24 -0.10
C PRO A 46 6.05 -22.92 0.67
N THR A 47 5.09 -22.04 0.39
CA THR A 47 5.01 -20.72 1.04
C THR A 47 4.31 -20.82 2.39
N ARG A 48 5.03 -20.52 3.48
CA ARG A 48 4.45 -20.40 4.83
C ARG A 48 4.36 -18.96 5.32
N VAL A 49 5.25 -18.09 4.85
CA VAL A 49 5.28 -16.66 5.20
C VAL A 49 5.54 -15.86 3.92
N VAL A 50 4.87 -14.72 3.81
CA VAL A 50 5.12 -13.76 2.73
C VAL A 50 5.79 -12.52 3.31
N VAL A 51 6.88 -12.09 2.67
CA VAL A 51 7.54 -10.81 2.95
C VAL A 51 7.27 -9.87 1.79
N LEU A 52 6.60 -8.76 2.05
CA LEU A 52 6.37 -7.69 1.11
C LEU A 52 7.40 -6.58 1.33
N THR A 53 8.17 -6.25 0.31
CA THR A 53 9.19 -5.19 0.34
C THR A 53 9.27 -4.47 -1.01
N SER A 54 10.26 -3.62 -1.22
CA SER A 54 10.49 -2.96 -2.51
C SER A 54 11.82 -3.33 -3.15
N ALA A 55 11.84 -3.38 -4.48
CA ALA A 55 13.06 -3.40 -5.29
C ALA A 55 13.66 -2.00 -5.51
N ILE A 56 12.96 -0.93 -5.12
CA ILE A 56 13.36 0.46 -5.27
C ILE A 56 13.98 0.95 -3.96
N ASP A 57 15.21 1.44 -4.04
CA ASP A 57 15.90 2.03 -2.88
C ASP A 57 15.14 3.25 -2.33
N ARG A 58 15.15 3.38 -1.00
CA ARG A 58 14.54 4.49 -0.24
C ARG A 58 13.02 4.59 -0.30
N TYR A 59 12.33 3.75 -1.06
CA TYR A 59 10.87 3.80 -1.15
C TYR A 59 10.29 2.41 -1.01
N PHE A 60 9.53 2.17 0.06
CA PHE A 60 8.61 1.05 0.09
C PHE A 60 7.44 1.33 -0.87
N MET A 61 6.73 2.44 -0.62
CA MET A 61 5.67 2.97 -1.49
C MET A 61 5.40 4.44 -1.15
N ALA A 62 5.32 5.29 -2.18
CA ALA A 62 5.27 6.75 -2.05
C ALA A 62 3.84 7.34 -1.94
N GLY A 63 2.81 6.49 -1.96
CA GLY A 63 1.40 6.90 -1.89
C GLY A 63 0.66 6.75 -3.21
N ALA A 64 -0.55 7.30 -3.28
CA ALA A 64 -1.41 7.22 -4.46
C ALA A 64 -0.93 8.09 -5.63
N ASP A 65 -1.18 7.64 -6.85
CA ASP A 65 -0.90 8.44 -8.05
C ASP A 65 -1.96 9.56 -8.21
N ILE A 66 -1.63 10.76 -7.73
CA ILE A 66 -2.51 11.93 -7.77
C ILE A 66 -2.90 12.32 -9.22
N LYS A 67 -2.04 12.06 -10.20
CA LYS A 67 -2.37 12.34 -11.61
C LYS A 67 -3.51 11.44 -12.08
N ALA A 68 -3.48 10.16 -11.69
CA ALA A 68 -4.57 9.24 -11.98
C ALA A 68 -5.89 9.67 -11.31
N MET A 69 -5.84 10.29 -10.13
CA MET A 69 -7.03 10.83 -9.45
C MET A 69 -7.66 12.00 -10.21
N GLY A 70 -6.84 12.90 -10.76
CA GLY A 70 -7.32 14.05 -11.53
C GLY A 70 -7.88 13.69 -12.92
N GLY A 71 -7.35 12.63 -13.55
CA GLY A 71 -7.66 12.33 -14.95
C GLY A 71 -7.24 13.48 -15.89
N ASP A 72 -7.78 13.49 -17.11
CA ASP A 72 -7.36 14.44 -18.15
C ASP A 72 -7.67 15.91 -17.81
N GLY A 73 -8.64 16.16 -16.91
CA GLY A 73 -9.05 17.50 -16.47
C GLY A 73 -8.29 18.04 -15.25
N GLY A 74 -7.36 17.26 -14.67
CA GLY A 74 -6.66 17.61 -13.44
C GLY A 74 -7.50 17.43 -12.17
N PHE A 75 -6.89 17.68 -11.01
CA PHE A 75 -7.51 17.45 -9.71
C PHE A 75 -8.41 18.63 -9.31
N ASP A 76 -9.61 18.69 -9.87
CA ASP A 76 -10.65 19.66 -9.51
C ASP A 76 -11.56 19.09 -8.40
N ARG A 77 -11.49 19.69 -7.21
CA ARG A 77 -12.26 19.28 -6.02
C ARG A 77 -13.74 19.65 -6.09
N GLU A 78 -14.13 20.53 -6.99
CA GLU A 78 -15.53 20.96 -7.16
C GLU A 78 -16.25 20.17 -8.27
N ASN A 79 -15.50 19.44 -9.11
CA ASN A 79 -16.04 18.64 -10.18
C ASN A 79 -16.60 17.29 -9.68
N PRO A 80 -17.91 17.02 -9.84
CA PRO A 80 -18.51 15.76 -9.40
C PRO A 80 -17.87 14.50 -10.01
N ALA A 81 -17.38 14.58 -11.25
CA ALA A 81 -16.71 13.45 -11.90
C ALA A 81 -15.35 13.13 -11.26
N THR A 82 -14.62 14.16 -10.82
CA THR A 82 -13.37 13.97 -10.06
C THR A 82 -13.67 13.34 -8.70
N LEU A 83 -14.68 13.84 -7.99
CA LEU A 83 -15.08 13.30 -6.69
C LEU A 83 -15.50 11.83 -6.79
N GLU A 84 -16.29 11.46 -7.80
CA GLU A 84 -16.70 10.07 -8.01
C GLU A 84 -15.50 9.18 -8.36
N ARG A 85 -14.55 9.64 -9.17
CA ARG A 85 -13.31 8.89 -9.47
C ARG A 85 -12.49 8.64 -8.21
N VAL A 86 -12.29 9.67 -7.38
CA VAL A 86 -11.57 9.55 -6.10
C VAL A 86 -12.28 8.56 -5.17
N ALA A 87 -13.61 8.63 -5.09
CA ALA A 87 -14.40 7.70 -4.27
C ALA A 87 -14.30 6.25 -4.79
N GLN A 88 -14.32 6.04 -6.10
CA GLN A 88 -14.12 4.72 -6.71
C GLN A 88 -12.72 4.15 -6.42
N MET A 89 -11.68 4.98 -6.57
CA MET A 89 -10.31 4.59 -6.23
C MET A 89 -10.19 4.21 -4.75
N SER A 90 -10.77 5.02 -3.86
CA SER A 90 -10.80 4.74 -2.42
C SER A 90 -11.51 3.41 -2.10
N ARG A 91 -12.71 3.17 -2.66
CA ARG A 91 -13.44 1.90 -2.47
C ARG A 91 -12.64 0.69 -2.96
N ARG A 92 -12.00 0.82 -4.13
CA ARG A 92 -11.15 -0.23 -4.70
C ARG A 92 -9.96 -0.54 -3.79
N SER A 93 -9.24 0.47 -3.33
CA SER A 93 -8.09 0.26 -2.45
C SER A 93 -8.48 -0.27 -1.08
N GLN A 94 -9.62 0.15 -0.53
CA GLN A 94 -10.17 -0.45 0.69
C GLN A 94 -10.47 -1.94 0.50
N ALA A 95 -11.12 -2.32 -0.61
CA ALA A 95 -11.42 -3.72 -0.90
C ALA A 95 -10.14 -4.56 -1.04
N ALA A 96 -9.17 -4.06 -1.83
CA ALA A 96 -7.89 -4.72 -2.00
C ALA A 96 -7.12 -4.88 -0.68
N PHE A 97 -7.05 -3.83 0.14
CA PHE A 97 -6.31 -3.91 1.40
C PHE A 97 -7.04 -4.74 2.45
N THR A 98 -8.37 -4.88 2.33
CA THR A 98 -9.14 -5.82 3.15
C THR A 98 -8.88 -7.27 2.74
N GLU A 99 -8.76 -7.57 1.45
CA GLU A 99 -8.33 -8.90 0.97
C GLU A 99 -6.92 -9.24 1.48
N ILE A 100 -6.00 -8.27 1.45
CA ILE A 100 -4.63 -8.43 1.97
C ILE A 100 -4.64 -8.72 3.48
N GLU A 101 -5.45 -7.98 4.25
CA GLU A 101 -5.62 -8.18 5.70
C GLU A 101 -6.20 -9.56 6.05
N HIS A 102 -7.02 -10.15 5.17
CA HIS A 102 -7.59 -11.50 5.35
C HIS A 102 -6.75 -12.62 4.70
N PHE A 103 -5.54 -12.31 4.20
CA PHE A 103 -4.67 -13.32 3.62
C PHE A 103 -4.33 -14.40 4.67
N PRO A 104 -4.50 -15.71 4.37
CA PRO A 104 -4.49 -16.77 5.38
C PRO A 104 -3.09 -17.15 5.92
N LYS A 105 -2.02 -16.57 5.38
CA LYS A 105 -0.64 -16.83 5.80
C LYS A 105 -0.01 -15.53 6.31
N PRO A 106 0.92 -15.58 7.28
CA PRO A 106 1.58 -14.37 7.77
C PRO A 106 2.18 -13.53 6.64
N LEU A 107 1.78 -12.25 6.59
CA LEU A 107 2.26 -11.25 5.65
C LEU A 107 3.00 -10.14 6.41
N ILE A 108 4.29 -9.99 6.10
CA ILE A 108 5.18 -9.04 6.75
C ILE A 108 5.53 -7.92 5.79
N ALA A 109 5.21 -6.67 6.15
CA ALA A 109 5.74 -5.49 5.49
C ALA A 109 7.17 -5.22 5.96
N ALA A 110 8.16 -5.55 5.12
CA ALA A 110 9.56 -5.18 5.28
C ALA A 110 9.80 -3.83 4.58
N ILE A 111 9.61 -2.75 5.32
CA ILE A 111 9.64 -1.36 4.87
C ILE A 111 11.11 -0.91 4.77
N ASN A 112 11.66 -0.98 3.55
CA ASN A 112 13.05 -0.64 3.23
C ASN A 112 13.28 0.86 2.95
N GLY A 113 12.27 1.70 3.17
CA GLY A 113 12.29 3.11 2.79
C GLY A 113 11.02 3.86 3.21
N HIS A 114 10.71 4.97 2.56
CA HIS A 114 9.48 5.72 2.81
C HIS A 114 8.22 4.90 2.50
N ALA A 115 7.25 4.93 3.42
CA ALA A 115 5.91 4.34 3.30
C ALA A 115 4.86 5.42 3.58
N LEU A 116 4.49 6.18 2.56
CA LEU A 116 3.67 7.40 2.70
C LEU A 116 2.26 7.19 2.15
N GLY A 117 1.27 7.73 2.84
CA GLY A 117 -0.14 7.66 2.45
C GLY A 117 -0.60 6.24 2.16
N GLY A 118 -1.04 5.96 0.94
CA GLY A 118 -1.35 4.60 0.46
C GLY A 118 -0.28 3.53 0.76
N GLY A 119 1.01 3.90 0.84
CA GLY A 119 2.08 3.00 1.26
C GLY A 119 2.06 2.67 2.76
N CYS A 120 1.72 3.65 3.60
CA CYS A 120 1.42 3.42 5.02
C CYS A 120 0.17 2.53 5.17
N GLU A 121 -0.87 2.80 4.38
CA GLU A 121 -2.12 2.03 4.40
C GLU A 121 -1.92 0.56 3.95
N LEU A 122 -1.05 0.30 2.97
CA LEU A 122 -0.65 -1.06 2.58
C LEU A 122 0.11 -1.77 3.71
N ALA A 123 1.04 -1.08 4.36
CA ALA A 123 1.77 -1.62 5.50
C ALA A 123 0.85 -1.91 6.70
N LEU A 124 -0.18 -1.10 6.91
CA LEU A 124 -1.22 -1.30 7.93
C LEU A 124 -2.11 -2.51 7.63
N ALA A 125 -2.25 -2.92 6.36
CA ALA A 125 -3.00 -4.09 5.95
C ALA A 125 -2.22 -5.41 6.14
N CYS A 126 -0.91 -5.35 6.33
CA CYS A 126 -0.09 -6.54 6.64
C CYS A 126 -0.24 -6.96 8.11
N ASP A 127 0.16 -8.18 8.47
CA ASP A 127 0.12 -8.64 9.87
C ASP A 127 1.19 -7.94 10.71
N TYR A 128 2.40 -7.86 10.16
CA TYR A 128 3.56 -7.32 10.86
C TYR A 128 4.30 -6.28 10.01
N ARG A 129 4.95 -5.33 10.68
CA ARG A 129 5.71 -4.25 10.04
C ARG A 129 7.10 -4.18 10.66
N LEU A 130 8.11 -4.23 9.81
CA LEU A 130 9.51 -4.00 10.16
C LEU A 130 10.02 -2.89 9.27
N MET A 131 10.57 -1.84 9.86
CA MET A 131 11.06 -0.68 9.14
C MET A 131 12.56 -0.55 9.32
N VAL A 132 13.25 -0.18 8.23
CA VAL A 132 14.67 0.16 8.27
C VAL A 132 14.91 1.30 9.27
N ASP A 133 15.95 1.16 10.09
CA ASP A 133 16.42 2.20 11.00
C ASP A 133 17.57 2.97 10.36
N ASP A 134 17.25 3.83 9.39
CA ASP A 134 18.23 4.62 8.63
C ASP A 134 18.15 6.14 8.91
N GLY A 135 17.30 6.55 9.85
CA GLY A 135 17.12 7.95 10.29
C GLY A 135 16.50 8.90 9.26
N ARG A 136 16.22 8.45 8.03
CA ARG A 136 15.64 9.27 6.96
C ARG A 136 14.30 8.74 6.48
N SER A 137 14.08 7.43 6.57
CA SER A 137 12.85 6.80 6.12
C SER A 137 11.71 7.15 7.06
N THR A 138 10.54 7.41 6.51
CA THR A 138 9.35 7.81 7.26
C THR A 138 8.13 7.00 6.86
N ILE A 139 7.25 6.75 7.82
CA ILE A 139 5.93 6.14 7.62
C ILE A 139 4.87 7.07 8.20
N GLY A 140 3.80 7.31 7.44
CA GLY A 140 2.71 8.18 7.90
C GLY A 140 1.68 8.45 6.82
N GLN A 141 0.58 9.08 7.22
CA GLN A 141 -0.45 9.57 6.32
C GLN A 141 -0.05 10.98 5.87
N THR A 142 -0.15 11.25 4.57
CA THR A 142 0.29 12.53 3.96
C THR A 142 -0.83 13.22 3.20
N GLU A 143 -2.02 12.61 3.16
CA GLU A 143 -3.19 13.00 2.39
C GLU A 143 -3.69 14.40 2.74
N THR A 144 -3.60 14.79 4.02
CA THR A 144 -4.09 16.09 4.51
C THR A 144 -3.34 17.27 3.90
N SER A 145 -2.06 17.10 3.54
CA SER A 145 -1.30 18.10 2.77
C SER A 145 -1.90 18.39 1.39
N LEU A 146 -2.69 17.44 0.86
CA LEU A 146 -3.44 17.54 -0.38
C LEU A 146 -4.93 17.78 -0.10
N GLY A 147 -5.33 18.22 1.08
CA GLY A 147 -6.75 18.42 1.43
C GLY A 147 -7.59 17.15 1.27
N LEU A 148 -6.96 15.98 1.42
CA LEU A 148 -7.57 14.66 1.40
C LEU A 148 -7.49 14.01 2.78
N ILE A 149 -8.15 12.88 2.94
CA ILE A 149 -8.00 11.99 4.10
C ILE A 149 -7.49 10.62 3.63
N PRO A 150 -6.92 9.79 4.52
CA PRO A 150 -6.52 8.41 4.18
C PRO A 150 -7.67 7.63 3.56
N GLY A 151 -7.46 7.14 2.34
CA GLY A 151 -8.53 6.63 1.48
C GLY A 151 -8.61 5.11 1.40
N ALA A 152 -7.56 4.38 1.79
CA ALA A 152 -7.44 2.93 1.68
C ALA A 152 -7.54 2.20 3.04
N GLY A 153 -8.17 2.83 4.03
CA GLY A 153 -8.47 2.25 5.34
C GLY A 153 -7.59 2.74 6.49
N GLY A 154 -6.71 3.72 6.27
CA GLY A 154 -5.88 4.35 7.27
C GLY A 154 -6.69 4.99 8.40
N THR A 155 -7.83 5.60 8.10
CA THR A 155 -8.76 6.13 9.13
C THR A 155 -9.35 5.04 10.04
N GLN A 156 -9.20 3.77 9.67
CA GLN A 156 -9.73 2.62 10.38
C GLN A 156 -8.62 1.82 11.06
N ARG A 157 -7.61 1.39 10.30
CA ARG A 157 -6.53 0.51 10.80
C ARG A 157 -5.57 1.26 11.72
N LEU A 158 -5.21 2.50 11.40
CA LEU A 158 -4.27 3.28 12.21
C LEU A 158 -4.77 3.53 13.64
N PRO A 159 -5.99 4.07 13.89
CA PRO A 159 -6.47 4.28 15.25
C PRO A 159 -6.68 2.99 16.04
N ARG A 160 -6.95 1.86 15.38
CA ARG A 160 -6.99 0.54 16.04
C ARG A 160 -5.60 0.07 16.48
N LEU A 161 -4.56 0.42 15.73
CA LEU A 161 -3.18 0.01 16.01
C LEU A 161 -2.49 0.87 17.06
N VAL A 162 -2.57 2.20 16.93
CA VAL A 162 -1.80 3.14 17.77
C VAL A 162 -2.66 3.96 18.74
N GLY A 163 -3.96 3.71 18.76
CA GLY A 163 -4.94 4.50 19.52
C GLY A 163 -5.31 5.80 18.81
N ARG A 164 -6.50 6.33 19.14
CA ARG A 164 -7.08 7.50 18.47
C ARG A 164 -6.18 8.75 18.55
N ALA A 165 -5.64 9.06 19.73
CA ALA A 165 -4.86 10.28 19.93
C ALA A 165 -3.61 10.33 19.02
N ARG A 166 -2.84 9.23 18.99
CA ARG A 166 -1.65 9.14 18.13
C ARG A 166 -2.01 9.09 16.65
N ALA A 167 -3.08 8.38 16.29
CA ALA A 167 -3.56 8.34 14.92
C ALA A 167 -3.96 9.73 14.39
N MET A 168 -4.60 10.56 15.22
CA MET A 168 -4.96 11.94 14.85
C MET A 168 -3.76 12.87 14.66
N GLU A 169 -2.63 12.59 15.30
CA GLU A 169 -1.37 13.33 15.06
C GLU A 169 -0.69 12.89 13.75
N MET A 170 -0.91 11.64 13.35
CA MET A 170 -0.31 11.02 12.16
C MET A 170 -1.12 11.23 10.88
N ILE A 171 -2.34 11.78 10.95
CA ILE A 171 -3.27 12.10 9.85
C ILE A 171 -3.29 13.61 9.65
#